data_AF-A0A419FBD6-F1
#
_entry.id   AF-A0A419FBD6-F1
#
_cell.length_a   1.000
_cell.length_b   1.000
_cell.length_c   1.000
_cell.angle_alpha   90.00
_cell.angle_beta   90.00
_cell.angle_gamma   90.00
#
_symmetry.space_group_name_H-M   'P 1'
#
loop_
_entity.id
_entity.type
_entity.pdbx_description
1 polymer ?
#
loop_
_entity_poly.entity_id
_entity_poly.type
_entity_poly.pdbx_seq_one_letter_code
_entity_poly.pdbx_strand_id
1 'polypeptide(L)'
;MQFKSHGQAIGAFNKNFVKVGSFPGEWGSRLAKMMQDREAGDYRTSSEIGPEIAHDDVQFAEEVLDACKRYLQQYYPEVEL
;
A
#
# COMPACT_ATOMS: atom_id res chain seq x y z
N MET A 1 -11.58 -13.11 5.38
CA MET A 1 -10.57 -12.69 6.39
C MET A 1 -10.86 -11.23 6.72
N GLN A 2 -10.98 -10.86 8.00
CA GLN A 2 -11.22 -9.46 8.38
C GLN A 2 -9.98 -8.95 9.11
N PHE A 3 -9.33 -7.93 8.56
CA PHE A 3 -8.20 -7.26 9.20
C PHE A 3 -8.73 -6.21 10.20
N LYS A 4 -8.15 -6.16 11.40
CA LYS A 4 -8.56 -5.25 12.48
C LYS A 4 -7.66 -4.01 12.58
N SER A 5 -6.58 -3.96 11.81
CA SER A 5 -5.70 -2.80 11.71
C SER A 5 -5.01 -2.71 10.35
N HIS A 6 -4.56 -1.52 9.99
CA HIS A 6 -3.76 -1.30 8.78
C HIS A 6 -2.48 -2.15 8.77
N GLY A 7 -1.78 -2.25 9.90
CA GLY A 7 -0.60 -3.10 10.03
C GLY A 7 -0.88 -4.58 9.79
N GLN A 8 -2.06 -5.09 10.18
CA GLN A 8 -2.46 -6.48 9.85
C GLN A 8 -2.69 -6.66 8.35
N ALA A 9 -3.33 -5.70 7.69
CA ALA A 9 -3.55 -5.76 6.24
C ALA A 9 -2.21 -5.73 5.47
N ILE A 10 -1.30 -4.80 5.83
CA ILE A 10 0.04 -4.70 5.22
C ILE A 10 0.87 -5.96 5.51
N GLY A 11 0.85 -6.47 6.74
CA GLY A 11 1.56 -7.69 7.11
C GLY A 11 1.08 -8.91 6.33
N ALA A 12 -0.24 -9.05 6.14
CA ALA A 12 -0.82 -10.10 5.31
C ALA A 12 -0.46 -9.91 3.83
N PHE A 13 -0.50 -8.68 3.32
CA PHE A 13 -0.07 -8.38 1.95
C PHE A 13 1.39 -8.81 1.73
N ASN A 14 2.28 -8.40 2.63
CA ASN A 14 3.70 -8.74 2.55
C ASN A 14 3.94 -10.24 2.58
N LYS A 15 3.26 -10.95 3.49
CA LYS A 15 3.40 -12.40 3.63
C LYS A 15 2.95 -13.14 2.37
N ASN A 16 1.80 -12.77 1.82
CA ASN A 16 1.12 -13.57 0.80
C ASN A 16 1.42 -13.15 -0.63
N PHE A 17 1.98 -11.95 -0.84
CA PHE A 17 2.15 -11.38 -2.18
C PHE A 17 3.58 -10.89 -2.44
N VAL A 18 4.17 -10.15 -1.49
CA VAL A 18 5.55 -9.64 -1.64
C VAL A 18 6.58 -10.76 -1.46
N LYS A 19 6.51 -11.50 -0.35
CA LYS A 19 7.49 -12.56 -0.03
C LYS A 19 7.48 -13.72 -1.02
N VAL A 20 6.37 -13.94 -1.71
CA VAL A 20 6.23 -14.99 -2.72
C VAL A 20 6.57 -14.50 -4.13
N GLY A 21 6.95 -13.23 -4.29
CA GLY A 21 7.40 -12.65 -5.56
C GLY A 21 6.28 -12.23 -6.51
N SER A 22 5.03 -12.17 -6.07
CA SER A 22 3.91 -11.68 -6.89
C SER A 22 3.93 -10.15 -7.05
N PHE A 23 4.54 -9.45 -6.10
CA PHE A 23 4.72 -8.00 -6.12
C PHE A 23 6.18 -7.65 -5.73
N PRO A 24 6.68 -6.45 -6.08
CA PRO A 24 8.06 -6.06 -5.81
C PRO A 24 8.42 -6.09 -4.32
N GLY A 25 9.67 -6.45 -4.02
CA GLY A 25 10.16 -6.73 -2.67
C GLY A 25 10.10 -5.53 -1.72
N GLU A 26 10.33 -4.33 -2.25
CA GLU A 26 10.38 -3.07 -1.53
C GLU A 26 9.00 -2.52 -1.15
N TRP A 27 7.93 -3.04 -1.77
CA TRP A 27 6.56 -2.52 -1.57
C TRP A 27 6.09 -2.67 -0.14
N GLY A 28 6.53 -3.72 0.56
CA GLY A 28 6.12 -3.93 1.94
C GLY A 28 6.62 -2.85 2.90
N SER A 29 7.86 -2.41 2.73
CA SER A 29 8.43 -1.29 3.47
C SER A 29 7.83 0.05 3.03
N ARG A 30 7.60 0.22 1.72
CA ARG A 30 7.05 1.48 1.18
C ARG A 30 5.60 1.70 1.60
N LEU A 31 4.76 0.66 1.62
CA LEU A 31 3.39 0.72 2.16
C LEU A 31 3.36 1.05 3.66
N ALA A 32 4.29 0.47 4.43
CA ALA A 32 4.40 0.78 5.85
C ALA A 32 4.83 2.24 6.09
N LYS A 33 5.75 2.76 5.28
CA LYS A 33 6.18 4.15 5.33
C LYS A 33 5.05 5.11 4.95
N MET A 34 4.37 4.88 3.84
CA MET A 34 3.20 5.66 3.41
C MET A 34 2.09 5.67 4.47
N MET A 35 1.87 4.56 5.19
CA MET A 35 0.94 4.54 6.33
C MET A 35 1.38 5.47 7.46
N GLN A 36 2.68 5.46 7.81
CA GLN A 36 3.23 6.35 8.85
C GLN A 36 3.16 7.82 8.44
N ASP A 37 3.45 8.10 7.18
CA ASP A 37 3.36 9.45 6.61
C ASP A 37 1.88 9.90 6.66
N ARG A 38 0.92 9.08 6.25
CA ARG A 38 -0.52 9.38 6.43
C ARG A 38 -0.89 9.62 7.90
N GLU A 39 -0.47 8.77 8.84
CA GLU A 39 -0.74 8.97 10.28
C GLU A 39 -0.14 10.27 10.82
N ALA A 40 1.06 10.62 10.37
CA ALA A 40 1.71 11.87 10.74
C ALA A 40 0.95 13.09 10.19
N GLY A 41 0.52 13.05 8.92
CA GLY A 41 -0.30 14.11 8.31
C GLY A 41 -1.67 14.27 8.97
N ASP A 42 -2.32 13.17 9.33
CA ASP A 42 -3.68 13.18 9.92
C ASP A 42 -3.69 13.63 11.39
N TYR A 43 -2.66 13.28 12.17
CA TYR A 43 -2.75 13.35 13.64
C TYR A 43 -1.64 14.15 14.33
N ARG A 44 -0.54 14.51 13.66
CA ARG A 44 0.54 15.30 14.29
C ARG A 44 0.30 16.80 14.12
N THR A 45 0.61 17.57 15.15
CA THR A 45 0.41 19.02 15.20
C THR A 45 1.51 19.81 14.48
N SER A 46 2.68 19.21 14.28
CA SER A 46 3.73 19.70 13.38
C SER A 46 3.65 18.93 12.06
N SER A 47 3.37 19.63 10.96
CA SER A 47 3.39 19.05 9.62
C SER A 47 4.84 18.77 9.20
N GLU A 48 5.32 17.55 9.45
CA GLU A 48 6.67 17.10 9.09
C GLU A 48 6.76 16.53 7.66
N ILE A 49 5.65 16.49 6.92
CA ILE A 49 5.57 15.91 5.58
C ILE A 49 5.60 17.01 4.53
N GLY A 50 6.68 17.03 3.76
CA GLY A 50 6.82 17.93 2.63
C GLY A 50 5.95 17.54 1.44
N PRO A 51 5.64 18.48 0.54
CA PRO A 51 4.84 18.24 -0.65
C PRO A 51 5.44 17.16 -1.57
N GLU A 52 6.75 17.00 -1.59
CA GLU A 52 7.46 15.97 -2.35
C GLU A 52 7.19 14.55 -1.81
N ILE A 53 7.14 14.38 -0.49
CA ILE A 53 6.83 13.09 0.15
C ILE A 53 5.37 12.75 -0.11
N ALA A 54 4.47 13.72 0.08
CA ALA A 54 3.05 13.54 -0.19
C ALA A 54 2.79 13.16 -1.66
N HIS A 55 3.49 13.79 -2.60
CA HIS A 55 3.40 13.44 -4.02
C HIS A 55 3.91 12.03 -4.31
N ASP A 56 5.07 11.63 -3.76
CA ASP A 56 5.60 10.27 -3.94
C ASP A 56 4.66 9.21 -3.35
N ASP A 57 4.06 9.47 -2.19
CA ASP A 57 3.08 8.59 -1.55
C ASP A 57 1.82 8.41 -2.41
N VAL A 58 1.30 9.50 -3.00
CA VAL A 58 0.15 9.42 -3.91
C VAL A 58 0.49 8.61 -5.16
N GLN A 59 1.63 8.91 -5.79
CA GLN A 59 2.06 8.18 -6.99
C GLN A 59 2.24 6.68 -6.69
N PHE A 60 2.85 6.36 -5.54
CA PHE A 60 3.00 4.96 -5.12
C PHE A 60 1.66 4.28 -4.85
N ALA A 61 0.69 4.98 -4.24
CA ALA A 61 -0.64 4.44 -4.02
C ALA A 61 -1.34 4.10 -5.36
N GLU A 62 -1.20 4.95 -6.37
CA GLU A 62 -1.71 4.69 -7.72
C GLU A 62 -1.05 3.44 -8.35
N GLU A 63 0.28 3.32 -8.25
CA GLU A 63 1.03 2.14 -8.72
C GLU A 63 0.53 0.84 -8.04
N VAL A 64 0.29 0.88 -6.73
CA VAL A 64 -0.22 -0.26 -5.97
C VAL A 64 -1.63 -0.63 -6.42
N LEU A 65 -2.53 0.35 -6.58
CA LEU A 65 -3.90 0.11 -7.01
C LEU A 65 -3.94 -0.52 -8.40
N ASP A 66 -3.17 0.02 -9.34
CA ASP A 66 -3.11 -0.49 -10.71
C ASP A 66 -2.54 -1.91 -10.77
N ALA A 67 -1.51 -2.21 -9.97
CA ALA A 67 -0.99 -3.56 -9.88
C ALA A 67 -1.98 -4.54 -9.24
N CYS A 68 -2.71 -4.12 -8.21
CA CYS A 68 -3.78 -4.93 -7.62
C CYS A 68 -4.88 -5.22 -8.64
N LYS A 69 -5.29 -4.21 -9.42
CA LYS A 69 -6.29 -4.38 -10.48
C LYS A 69 -5.82 -5.37 -11.54
N ARG A 70 -4.59 -5.22 -12.04
CA ARG A 70 -4.01 -6.17 -13.01
C ARG A 70 -3.94 -7.58 -12.46
N TYR A 71 -3.51 -7.74 -11.21
CA TYR A 71 -3.46 -9.05 -10.55
C TYR A 71 -4.86 -9.68 -10.47
N LEU A 72 -5.86 -8.92 -10.04
CA LEU A 72 -7.24 -9.39 -9.96
C LEU A 72 -7.80 -9.75 -11.33
N GLN A 73 -7.61 -8.92 -12.36
CA GLN A 73 -8.03 -9.24 -13.72
C GLN A 73 -7.36 -10.52 -14.28
N GLN A 74 -6.10 -10.75 -13.92
CA GLN A 74 -5.35 -11.92 -14.38
C GLN A 74 -5.81 -13.23 -13.73
N TYR A 75 -6.13 -13.20 -12.43
CA TYR A 75 -6.40 -14.41 -11.64
C TYR A 75 -7.88 -14.60 -11.28
N TYR A 76 -8.68 -13.55 -11.37
CA TYR A 76 -10.11 -13.48 -11.02
C TYR A 76 -10.87 -12.63 -12.06
N PRO A 77 -10.90 -13.06 -13.33
CA PRO A 77 -11.46 -12.28 -14.44
C PRO A 77 -12.97 -11.99 -14.31
N GLU A 78 -13.67 -12.70 -13.42
CA GLU A 78 -15.08 -12.46 -13.09
C GLU A 78 -15.31 -11.21 -12.23
N VAL A 79 -14.25 -10.63 -11.64
CA VAL A 79 -14.32 -9.42 -10.84
C VAL A 79 -14.29 -8.18 -11.75
N GLU A 80 -15.41 -7.47 -11.84
CA GLU A 80 -15.45 -6.13 -12.46
C GLU A 80 -14.81 -5.09 -11.52
N LEU A 81 -13.86 -4.31 -12.05
CA LEU A 81 -13.04 -3.34 -11.32
C LEU A 81 -13.12 -1.93 -11.89
#